data_AF-A0A9X7JLZ0-F1
#
_entry.id   AF-A0A9X7JLZ0-F1
#
_cell.length_a   1.000
_cell.length_b   1.000
_cell.length_c   1.000
_cell.angle_alpha   90.00
_cell.angle_beta   90.00
_cell.angle_gamma   90.00
#
_symmetry.space_group_name_H-M   'P 1'
#
loop_
_entity.id
_entity.type
_entity.pdbx_description
1 polymer ?
#
loop_
_entity_poly.entity_id
_entity_poly.type
_entity_poly.pdbx_seq_one_letter_code
_entity_poly.pdbx_strand_id
1 'polypeptide(L)'
;MDATSIRHDRFCYYADVRDGRSPERPKALWRTSAGTGTWEYWSTIDWAWRQAGERRVVTSAPAREDLVPLDEQDAERLQGDRQGWAEYWVSYTEEPGPRFIFHSVIRRRFSPEGVKCEFSNSHLLWKQTRILTDEAGEGWGIQAAREEADEVLHELKGRPGITELGESGPHSPRPFDSFRYFITGDDPEDPWGLWRLDADGQWQHFSALEWGWFPEFWGDDFTVVLGVKLENSPQKPAAAKNMTEIEAEHARKLEAKRDIWIADHWLYWLYDDKHANGEPPVGVARRRRDTRSWHDELFFGKGTWRGDTDLVRRFPDYRENTYPWIEKVDRVAAEQAIAELFGLTGVIEP
;
A
#
# COMPACT_ATOMS: atom_id res chain seq x y z
N MET A 1 32.22 -38.27 -2.80
CA MET A 1 33.29 -37.29 -3.00
C MET A 1 32.78 -36.01 -2.40
N ASP A 2 33.36 -35.61 -1.27
CA ASP A 2 32.84 -34.55 -0.43
C ASP A 2 33.01 -33.19 -1.10
N ALA A 3 31.89 -32.56 -1.45
CA ALA A 3 31.85 -31.14 -1.75
C ALA A 3 32.32 -30.40 -0.50
N THR A 4 33.39 -29.64 -0.64
CA THR A 4 34.14 -28.96 0.41
C THR A 4 33.23 -27.98 1.16
N SER A 5 32.51 -28.47 2.16
CA SER A 5 31.75 -27.64 3.10
C SER A 5 32.76 -26.91 3.97
N ILE A 6 32.94 -25.62 3.74
CA ILE A 6 33.73 -24.75 4.62
C ILE A 6 32.97 -24.66 5.95
N ARG A 7 33.52 -25.30 6.98
CA ARG A 7 32.93 -25.30 8.33
C ARG A 7 33.32 -24.00 9.02
N HIS A 8 32.33 -23.15 9.26
CA HIS A 8 32.42 -22.08 10.26
C HIS A 8 31.81 -22.63 11.56
N ASP A 9 32.29 -22.18 12.72
CA ASP A 9 32.15 -22.86 14.03
C ASP A 9 30.70 -23.16 14.50
N ARG A 10 29.67 -22.70 13.78
CA ARG A 10 28.25 -23.02 14.05
C ARG A 10 27.40 -23.36 12.83
N PHE A 11 27.71 -22.86 11.64
CA PHE A 11 26.84 -22.98 10.45
C PHE A 11 27.62 -23.29 9.18
N CYS A 12 26.93 -23.94 8.22
CA CYS A 12 27.34 -24.03 6.83
C CYS A 12 26.35 -23.23 5.98
N TYR A 13 26.84 -22.34 5.12
CA TYR A 13 26.03 -21.42 4.32
C TYR A 13 25.93 -21.86 2.86
N TYR A 14 24.80 -21.52 2.24
CA TYR A 14 24.41 -21.99 0.93
C TYR A 14 23.62 -20.93 0.16
N ALA A 15 23.98 -20.70 -1.10
CA ALA A 15 23.22 -19.91 -2.05
C ALA A 15 22.35 -20.82 -2.92
N ASP A 16 21.06 -20.50 -3.00
CA ASP A 16 20.16 -21.06 -4.02
C ASP A 16 20.31 -20.27 -5.32
N VAL A 17 20.97 -20.87 -6.30
CA VAL A 17 21.31 -20.23 -7.59
C VAL A 17 20.47 -20.76 -8.76
N ARG A 18 19.39 -21.49 -8.47
CA ARG A 18 18.47 -21.99 -9.50
C ARG A 18 17.88 -20.82 -10.30
N ASP A 19 17.35 -21.13 -11.49
CA ASP A 19 16.80 -20.15 -12.45
C ASP A 19 17.86 -19.19 -13.03
N GLY A 20 19.09 -19.69 -13.23
CA GLY A 20 20.17 -18.93 -13.88
C GLY A 20 20.80 -17.83 -13.02
N ARG A 21 20.61 -17.89 -11.70
CA ARG A 21 21.16 -16.92 -10.75
C ARG A 21 22.64 -17.17 -10.49
N SER A 22 23.34 -16.17 -9.95
CA SER A 22 24.72 -16.32 -9.50
C SER A 22 24.80 -16.35 -7.97
N PRO A 23 25.90 -16.86 -7.40
CA PRO A 23 26.14 -16.82 -5.95
C PRO A 23 26.13 -15.40 -5.35
N GLU A 24 26.46 -14.37 -6.16
CA GLU A 24 26.42 -12.95 -5.75
C GLU A 24 25.02 -12.35 -5.79
N ARG A 25 24.08 -12.98 -6.51
CA ARG A 25 22.67 -12.59 -6.60
C ARG A 25 21.76 -13.82 -6.51
N PRO A 26 21.82 -14.57 -5.40
CA PRO A 26 21.09 -15.81 -5.28
C PRO A 26 19.60 -15.54 -5.13
N LYS A 27 18.78 -16.55 -5.42
CA LYS A 27 17.33 -16.53 -5.19
C LYS A 27 17.01 -16.59 -3.68
N ALA A 28 17.84 -17.30 -2.92
CA ALA A 28 17.70 -17.42 -1.48
C ALA A 28 19.04 -17.75 -0.82
N LEU A 29 19.20 -17.31 0.43
CA LEU A 29 20.32 -17.70 1.29
C LEU A 29 19.83 -18.72 2.33
N TRP A 30 20.56 -19.81 2.46
CA TRP A 30 20.28 -20.90 3.37
C TRP A 30 21.46 -21.14 4.29
N ARG A 31 21.19 -21.66 5.49
CA ARG A 31 22.21 -22.20 6.38
C ARG A 31 21.71 -23.45 7.08
N THR A 32 22.64 -24.27 7.55
CA THR A 32 22.35 -25.40 8.44
C THR A 32 23.28 -25.34 9.63
N SER A 33 22.76 -25.60 10.83
CA SER A 33 23.60 -25.71 12.02
C SER A 33 24.47 -26.96 11.95
N ALA A 34 25.73 -26.83 12.36
CA ALA A 34 26.64 -27.96 12.46
C ALA A 34 26.12 -28.95 13.52
N GLY A 35 25.72 -30.14 13.09
CA GLY A 35 25.36 -31.27 13.98
C GLY A 35 23.86 -31.55 14.14
N THR A 36 22.97 -30.59 13.89
CA THR A 36 21.51 -30.85 13.96
C THR A 36 20.89 -31.16 12.60
N GLY A 37 21.50 -30.70 11.50
CA GLY A 37 20.94 -30.82 10.16
C GLY A 37 19.67 -29.99 9.95
N THR A 38 19.35 -29.08 10.87
CA THR A 38 18.18 -28.20 10.76
C THR A 38 18.49 -27.05 9.80
N TRP A 39 17.65 -26.89 8.79
CA TRP A 39 17.77 -25.85 7.79
C TRP A 39 17.08 -24.55 8.23
N GLU A 40 17.78 -23.45 8.00
CA GLU A 40 17.27 -22.10 8.13
C GLU A 40 17.48 -21.36 6.81
N TYR A 41 16.61 -20.40 6.52
CA TYR A 41 16.73 -19.51 5.38
C TYR A 41 16.68 -18.04 5.81
N TRP A 42 17.29 -17.18 5.02
CA TRP A 42 17.21 -15.74 5.21
C TRP A 42 15.90 -15.22 4.61
N SER A 43 15.01 -14.71 5.45
CA SER A 43 13.79 -14.07 4.98
C SER A 43 14.09 -12.65 4.53
N THR A 44 13.81 -12.32 3.27
CA THR A 44 13.88 -10.95 2.75
C THR A 44 12.63 -10.13 3.11
N ILE A 45 11.67 -10.72 3.83
CA ILE A 45 10.46 -10.05 4.32
C ILE A 45 10.79 -9.26 5.59
N ASP A 46 11.39 -9.93 6.57
CA ASP A 46 11.69 -9.37 7.89
C ASP A 46 13.19 -9.26 8.18
N TRP A 47 14.04 -9.66 7.24
CA TRP A 47 15.50 -9.62 7.34
C TRP A 47 16.04 -10.44 8.51
N ALA A 48 15.45 -11.62 8.75
CA ALA A 48 15.87 -12.55 9.78
C ALA A 48 16.00 -13.98 9.27
N TRP A 49 16.81 -14.77 9.99
CA TRP A 49 16.89 -16.22 9.78
C TRP A 49 15.62 -16.89 10.30
N ARG A 50 15.02 -17.73 9.46
CA ARG A 50 13.79 -18.49 9.75
C ARG A 50 14.02 -19.98 9.56
N GLN A 51 13.48 -20.78 10.45
CA GLN A 51 13.54 -22.24 10.34
C GLN A 51 12.61 -22.75 9.24
N ALA A 52 13.10 -23.68 8.41
CA ALA A 52 12.27 -24.48 7.52
C ALA A 52 11.73 -25.73 8.24
N GLY A 53 10.56 -26.23 7.82
CA GLY A 53 10.00 -27.48 8.34
C GLY A 53 8.51 -27.66 8.09
N GLU A 54 7.99 -28.87 8.34
CA GLU A 54 6.65 -29.36 7.96
C GLU A 54 5.45 -28.47 8.37
N ARG A 55 5.62 -27.60 9.38
CA ARG A 55 4.57 -26.68 9.87
C ARG A 55 4.94 -25.21 9.71
N ARG A 56 5.84 -24.89 8.78
CA ARG A 56 6.31 -23.53 8.48
C ARG A 56 5.88 -23.13 7.07
N VAL A 57 5.96 -21.82 6.78
CA VAL A 57 5.71 -21.27 5.44
C VAL A 57 6.61 -21.95 4.40
N VAL A 58 7.85 -22.24 4.79
CA VAL A 58 8.84 -22.96 3.99
C VAL A 58 8.99 -24.36 4.57
N THR A 59 8.44 -25.35 3.88
CA THR A 59 8.30 -26.72 4.40
C THR A 59 9.61 -27.51 4.37
N SER A 60 10.49 -27.23 3.42
CA SER A 60 11.77 -27.92 3.25
C SER A 60 12.78 -27.03 2.53
N ALA A 61 14.07 -27.26 2.79
CA ALA A 61 15.14 -26.72 1.99
C ALA A 61 15.24 -27.44 0.62
N PRO A 62 15.85 -26.81 -0.39
CA PRO A 62 16.25 -27.47 -1.62
C PRO A 62 17.21 -28.63 -1.35
N ALA A 63 17.38 -29.53 -2.34
CA ALA A 63 18.41 -30.55 -2.25
C ALA A 63 19.79 -29.88 -2.16
N ARG A 64 20.70 -30.45 -1.36
CA ARG A 64 21.98 -29.79 -1.05
C ARG A 64 22.84 -29.64 -2.29
N GLU A 65 22.73 -30.57 -3.22
CA GLU A 65 23.37 -30.57 -4.53
C GLU A 65 22.90 -29.45 -5.47
N ASP A 66 21.72 -28.88 -5.22
CA ASP A 66 21.20 -27.72 -5.96
C ASP A 66 21.68 -26.38 -5.38
N LEU A 67 22.41 -26.43 -4.26
CA LEU A 67 22.89 -25.27 -3.54
C LEU A 67 24.39 -25.08 -3.73
N VAL A 68 24.81 -23.83 -3.92
CA VAL A 68 26.22 -23.47 -3.98
C VAL A 68 26.71 -23.18 -2.56
N PRO A 69 27.75 -23.87 -2.06
CA PRO A 69 28.32 -23.56 -0.75
C PRO A 69 28.93 -22.15 -0.75
N LEU A 70 28.71 -21.42 0.34
CA LEU A 70 29.32 -20.11 0.59
C LEU A 70 30.20 -20.17 1.84
N ASP A 71 31.22 -19.32 1.89
CA ASP A 71 31.87 -19.01 3.14
C ASP A 71 31.04 -18.02 3.98
N GLU A 72 31.42 -17.84 5.24
CA GLU A 72 30.74 -16.93 6.17
C GLU A 72 30.82 -15.48 5.72
N GLN A 73 31.93 -15.04 5.11
CA GLN A 73 32.13 -13.66 4.70
C GLN A 73 31.17 -13.30 3.54
N ASP A 74 31.00 -14.18 2.57
CA ASP A 74 30.03 -14.02 1.49
C ASP A 74 28.59 -14.07 2.00
N ALA A 75 28.29 -14.97 2.94
CA ALA A 75 26.97 -15.03 3.54
C ALA A 75 26.64 -13.77 4.34
N GLU A 76 27.59 -13.20 5.08
CA GLU A 76 27.44 -11.93 5.81
C GLU A 76 27.27 -10.75 4.85
N ARG A 77 28.07 -10.71 3.77
CA ARG A 77 27.93 -9.70 2.71
C ARG A 77 26.53 -9.73 2.11
N LEU A 78 26.02 -10.91 1.76
CA LEU A 78 24.67 -11.08 1.23
C LEU A 78 23.58 -10.71 2.24
N GLN A 79 23.75 -11.02 3.53
CA GLN A 79 22.81 -10.61 4.58
C GLN A 79 22.76 -9.08 4.75
N GLY A 80 23.92 -8.42 4.65
CA GLY A 80 24.04 -6.97 4.73
C GLY A 80 23.51 -6.25 3.50
N ASP A 81 23.59 -6.86 2.32
CA ASP A 81 23.15 -6.27 1.06
C ASP A 81 21.64 -6.46 0.83
N ARG A 82 20.82 -5.71 1.58
CA ARG A 82 19.36 -5.70 1.40
C ARG A 82 18.95 -5.33 -0.04
N GLN A 83 19.75 -4.53 -0.71
CA GLN A 83 19.48 -4.05 -2.07
C GLN A 83 19.70 -5.13 -3.11
N GLY A 84 20.73 -5.97 -2.94
CA GLY A 84 21.05 -7.07 -3.83
C GLY A 84 19.93 -8.13 -3.96
N TRP A 85 18.98 -8.15 -3.02
CA TRP A 85 17.82 -9.04 -3.04
C TRP A 85 16.62 -8.52 -3.85
N ALA A 86 16.68 -7.28 -4.32
CA ALA A 86 15.61 -6.64 -5.05
C ALA A 86 15.95 -6.50 -6.54
N GLU A 87 14.97 -6.82 -7.38
CA GLU A 87 15.00 -6.57 -8.81
C GLU A 87 13.95 -5.53 -9.17
N TYR A 88 14.20 -4.76 -10.23
CA TYR A 88 13.34 -3.66 -10.62
C TYR A 88 12.91 -3.77 -12.08
N TRP A 89 11.67 -3.38 -12.33
CA TRP A 89 11.10 -3.21 -13.67
C TRP A 89 10.41 -1.86 -13.74
N VAL A 90 10.54 -1.21 -14.88
CA VAL A 90 9.85 0.04 -15.19
C VAL A 90 8.72 -0.27 -16.16
N SER A 91 7.48 0.10 -15.79
CA SER A 91 6.29 -0.14 -16.60
C SER A 91 5.88 1.11 -17.39
N TYR A 92 5.56 0.91 -18.67
CA TYR A 92 5.19 1.94 -19.64
C TYR A 92 3.76 1.68 -20.15
N THR A 93 2.95 2.72 -20.28
CA THR A 93 1.53 2.60 -20.67
C THR A 93 1.28 2.63 -22.18
N GLU A 94 2.26 2.95 -23.03
CA GLU A 94 2.07 3.04 -24.49
C GLU A 94 3.27 2.46 -25.26
N GLU A 95 3.01 1.99 -26.49
CA GLU A 95 4.04 1.56 -27.46
C GLU A 95 5.10 2.66 -27.67
N PRO A 96 6.35 2.29 -27.99
CA PRO A 96 7.50 3.19 -27.90
C PRO A 96 7.39 4.41 -28.83
N GLY A 97 7.30 5.60 -28.23
CA GLY A 97 7.29 6.91 -28.89
C GLY A 97 7.96 8.00 -28.03
N PRO A 98 8.23 9.19 -28.57
CA PRO A 98 9.14 10.20 -27.97
C PRO A 98 8.62 10.90 -26.70
N ARG A 99 7.48 10.49 -26.14
CA ARG A 99 6.89 11.02 -24.90
C ARG A 99 6.38 9.86 -24.04
N PHE A 100 7.29 9.08 -23.48
CA PHE A 100 6.93 8.05 -22.52
C PHE A 100 6.31 8.69 -21.27
N ILE A 101 5.15 8.18 -20.84
CA ILE A 101 4.62 8.44 -19.50
C ILE A 101 4.89 7.17 -18.69
N PHE A 102 5.83 7.24 -17.75
CA PHE A 102 6.07 6.13 -16.84
C PHE A 102 4.86 5.97 -15.91
N HIS A 103 4.38 4.76 -15.69
CA HIS A 103 3.23 4.56 -14.80
C HIS A 103 3.66 4.14 -13.40
N SER A 104 4.67 3.27 -13.32
CA SER A 104 5.15 2.74 -12.05
C SER A 104 6.51 2.07 -12.18
N VAL A 105 7.17 1.93 -11.03
CA VAL A 105 8.27 0.98 -10.85
C VAL A 105 7.77 -0.18 -10.03
N ILE A 106 8.10 -1.38 -10.50
CA ILE A 106 7.81 -2.62 -9.83
C ILE A 106 9.12 -3.16 -9.27
N ARG A 107 9.09 -3.60 -8.01
CA ARG A 107 10.19 -4.26 -7.34
C ARG A 107 9.80 -5.69 -7.01
N ARG A 108 10.68 -6.65 -7.30
CA ARG A 108 10.54 -8.06 -6.94
C ARG A 108 11.59 -8.41 -5.91
N ARG A 109 11.17 -9.03 -4.81
CA ARG A 109 12.06 -9.61 -3.79
C ARG A 109 11.87 -11.12 -3.76
N PHE A 110 12.96 -11.85 -3.82
CA PHE A 110 12.95 -13.30 -3.66
C PHE A 110 13.12 -13.67 -2.20
N SER A 111 12.22 -14.52 -1.70
CA SER A 111 12.33 -15.22 -0.43
C SER A 111 11.92 -16.67 -0.67
N PRO A 112 12.46 -17.64 0.07
CA PRO A 112 11.91 -18.98 0.14
C PRO A 112 10.42 -19.02 0.51
N GLU A 113 9.93 -18.00 1.22
CA GLU A 113 8.50 -17.83 1.56
C GLU A 113 7.62 -17.45 0.37
N GLY A 114 8.22 -17.28 -0.80
CA GLY A 114 7.57 -16.86 -2.03
C GLY A 114 8.15 -15.55 -2.56
N VAL A 115 7.76 -15.23 -3.79
CA VAL A 115 8.11 -13.99 -4.43
C VAL A 115 7.19 -12.89 -3.92
N LYS A 116 7.77 -11.78 -3.44
CA LYS A 116 7.02 -10.56 -3.19
C LYS A 116 7.25 -9.57 -4.32
N CYS A 117 6.20 -9.35 -5.10
CA CYS A 117 6.13 -8.30 -6.09
C CYS A 117 5.44 -7.09 -5.47
N GLU A 118 6.06 -5.93 -5.56
CA GLU A 118 5.58 -4.68 -4.99
C GLU A 118 5.63 -3.62 -6.09
N PHE A 119 4.60 -2.80 -6.21
CA PHE A 119 4.66 -1.63 -7.09
C PHE A 119 4.71 -0.36 -6.25
N SER A 120 5.42 0.64 -6.75
CA SER A 120 5.40 1.98 -6.20
C SER A 120 4.10 2.66 -6.59
N ASN A 121 3.27 2.98 -5.60
CA ASN A 121 2.02 3.70 -5.83
C ASN A 121 2.26 5.22 -5.95
N SER A 122 1.18 5.97 -6.16
CA SER A 122 1.22 7.43 -6.31
C SER A 122 1.62 8.19 -5.03
N HIS A 123 1.82 7.50 -3.90
CA HIS A 123 2.21 8.02 -2.58
C HIS A 123 3.58 7.53 -2.10
N LEU A 124 4.43 6.98 -2.99
CA LEU A 124 5.76 6.45 -2.64
C LEU A 124 5.74 5.25 -1.70
N LEU A 125 4.60 4.58 -1.59
CA LEU A 125 4.49 3.36 -0.80
C LEU A 125 4.60 2.16 -1.73
N TRP A 126 5.42 1.19 -1.33
CA TRP A 126 5.50 -0.12 -1.94
C TRP A 126 4.29 -0.94 -1.52
N LYS A 127 3.38 -1.23 -2.46
CA LYS A 127 2.21 -2.08 -2.22
C LYS A 127 2.41 -3.44 -2.85
N GLN A 128 2.10 -4.50 -2.11
CA GLN A 128 2.12 -5.86 -2.65
C GLN A 128 1.15 -5.97 -3.81
N THR A 129 1.58 -6.60 -4.90
CA THR A 129 0.78 -6.88 -6.07
C THR A 129 0.90 -8.34 -6.49
N ARG A 130 -0.18 -8.85 -7.10
CA ARG A 130 -0.21 -10.18 -7.72
C ARG A 130 0.18 -10.14 -9.21
N ILE A 131 0.44 -8.95 -9.77
CA ILE A 131 0.55 -8.72 -11.22
C ILE A 131 1.79 -9.37 -11.88
N LEU A 132 2.77 -9.87 -11.10
CA LEU A 132 4.00 -10.50 -11.63
C LEU A 132 4.15 -11.98 -11.23
N THR A 133 3.05 -12.73 -11.14
CA THR A 133 3.13 -14.17 -10.78
C THR A 133 3.52 -15.07 -11.94
N ASP A 134 3.59 -14.56 -13.16
CA ASP A 134 4.15 -15.26 -14.33
C ASP A 134 5.68 -15.18 -14.33
N GLU A 135 6.31 -16.36 -14.39
CA GLU A 135 7.76 -16.56 -14.19
C GLU A 135 8.65 -15.74 -15.15
N ALA A 136 8.10 -15.28 -16.28
CA ALA A 136 8.85 -14.58 -17.30
C ALA A 136 8.94 -13.06 -17.10
N GLY A 137 8.00 -12.42 -16.37
CA GLY A 137 7.90 -10.95 -16.34
C GLY A 137 7.75 -10.30 -17.73
N GLU A 138 7.51 -11.11 -18.77
CA GLU A 138 7.38 -10.69 -20.16
C GLU A 138 6.05 -9.95 -20.33
N GLY A 139 6.12 -8.66 -20.65
CA GLY A 139 4.96 -7.87 -21.08
C GLY A 139 4.55 -6.70 -20.18
N TRP A 140 5.11 -6.56 -18.97
CA TRP A 140 4.68 -5.51 -18.03
C TRP A 140 5.68 -4.37 -17.83
N GLY A 141 6.92 -4.56 -18.26
CA GLY A 141 7.96 -3.53 -18.12
C GLY A 141 9.32 -4.00 -18.62
N ILE A 142 10.26 -3.06 -18.66
CA ILE A 142 11.66 -3.33 -18.99
C ILE A 142 12.39 -3.52 -17.67
N GLN A 143 13.15 -4.61 -17.54
CA GLN A 143 14.03 -4.81 -16.39
C GLN A 143 15.03 -3.66 -16.33
N ALA A 144 15.14 -3.03 -15.16
CA ALA A 144 15.96 -1.84 -14.95
C ALA A 144 16.98 -2.10 -13.85
N ALA A 145 18.12 -1.42 -13.93
CA ALA A 145 19.00 -1.29 -12.79
C ALA A 145 18.27 -0.54 -11.65
N ARG A 146 18.76 -0.70 -10.41
CA ARG A 146 18.18 0.02 -9.27
C ARG A 146 18.27 1.53 -9.48
N GLU A 147 19.41 2.00 -9.96
CA GLU A 147 19.69 3.42 -10.19
C GLU A 147 18.72 4.00 -11.23
N GLU A 148 18.46 3.26 -12.31
CA GLU A 148 17.48 3.63 -13.34
C GLU A 148 16.05 3.64 -12.76
N ALA A 149 15.70 2.64 -11.94
CA ALA A 149 14.42 2.59 -11.27
C ALA A 149 14.22 3.75 -10.28
N ASP A 150 15.28 4.16 -9.57
CA ASP A 150 15.26 5.30 -8.66
C ASP A 150 15.14 6.63 -9.43
N GLU A 151 15.84 6.76 -10.55
CA GLU A 151 15.73 7.91 -11.46
C GLU A 151 14.30 8.05 -11.99
N VAL A 152 13.70 6.96 -12.49
CA VAL A 152 12.29 6.98 -12.94
C VAL A 152 11.34 7.36 -11.80
N LEU A 153 11.56 6.85 -10.59
CA LEU A 153 10.77 7.23 -9.43
C LEU A 153 10.98 8.69 -9.04
N HIS A 154 12.20 9.21 -9.18
CA HIS A 154 12.51 10.62 -8.96
C HIS A 154 11.80 11.51 -9.97
N GLU A 155 11.82 11.17 -11.27
CA GLU A 155 11.08 11.91 -12.30
C GLU A 155 9.58 11.87 -12.07
N LEU A 156 9.04 10.69 -11.72
CA LEU A 156 7.60 10.51 -11.52
C LEU A 156 7.06 11.15 -10.26
N LYS A 157 7.87 11.22 -9.20
CA LYS A 157 7.39 11.50 -7.85
C LYS A 157 8.19 12.59 -7.12
N GLY A 158 9.22 13.15 -7.75
CA GLY A 158 10.01 14.26 -7.25
C GLY A 158 10.91 13.93 -6.06
N ARG A 159 11.20 12.64 -5.78
CA ARG A 159 12.06 12.24 -4.64
C ARG A 159 13.06 11.15 -5.04
N PRO A 160 14.36 11.33 -4.78
CA PRO A 160 15.34 10.25 -4.94
C PRO A 160 15.30 9.31 -3.73
N GLY A 161 15.92 8.13 -3.85
CA GLY A 161 16.12 7.17 -2.76
C GLY A 161 14.88 6.34 -2.41
N ILE A 162 13.84 6.33 -3.24
CA ILE A 162 12.60 5.56 -2.99
C ILE A 162 12.85 4.05 -3.07
N THR A 163 13.87 3.65 -3.84
CA THR A 163 14.30 2.25 -3.96
C THR A 163 15.03 1.74 -2.72
N GLU A 164 15.44 2.62 -1.79
CA GLU A 164 16.13 2.21 -0.56
C GLU A 164 15.25 1.32 0.34
N LEU A 165 15.80 0.17 0.67
CA LEU A 165 15.30 -0.82 1.63
C LEU A 165 16.02 -0.52 2.93
N GLY A 166 15.60 0.56 3.59
CA GLY A 166 16.13 0.91 4.90
C GLY A 166 15.86 -0.18 5.94
N GLU A 167 16.48 -0.04 7.11
CA GLU A 167 16.20 -0.83 8.31
C GLU A 167 14.78 -0.61 8.83
N SER A 168 13.74 -1.07 8.11
CA SER A 168 12.35 -0.88 8.54
C SER A 168 12.15 0.52 9.12
N GLY A 169 12.51 1.54 8.33
CA GLY A 169 12.25 2.93 8.69
C GLY A 169 10.76 3.08 9.02
N PRO A 170 10.34 4.18 9.67
CA PRO A 170 8.97 4.37 10.18
C PRO A 170 7.84 4.20 9.14
N HIS A 171 8.15 4.02 7.87
CA HIS A 171 7.23 3.83 6.76
C HIS A 171 7.27 2.44 6.09
N SER A 172 8.11 1.51 6.55
CA SER A 172 7.89 0.09 6.25
C SER A 172 6.71 -0.35 7.11
N PRO A 173 5.62 -0.90 6.55
CA PRO A 173 4.57 -1.47 7.37
C PRO A 173 5.22 -2.60 8.16
N ARG A 174 5.52 -2.34 9.44
CA ARG A 174 5.67 -3.41 10.40
C ARG A 174 4.39 -4.25 10.27
N PRO A 175 4.44 -5.58 10.45
CA PRO A 175 3.22 -6.27 10.86
C PRO A 175 2.67 -5.43 12.01
N PHE A 176 1.49 -4.85 11.85
CA PHE A 176 0.92 -3.97 12.86
C PHE A 176 0.64 -4.83 14.08
N ASP A 177 1.61 -4.94 14.98
CA ASP A 177 1.43 -5.50 16.31
C ASP A 177 0.46 -4.56 17.04
N SER A 178 -0.84 -4.82 16.89
CA SER A 178 -1.96 -4.31 17.68
C SER A 178 -1.73 -2.95 18.38
N PHE A 179 -1.44 -1.89 17.62
CA PHE A 179 -1.39 -0.54 18.20
C PHE A 179 -2.82 0.00 18.32
N ARG A 180 -3.18 0.50 19.51
CA ARG A 180 -4.45 1.20 19.74
C ARG A 180 -4.23 2.69 19.48
N TYR A 181 -4.84 3.20 18.41
CA TYR A 181 -4.87 4.63 18.11
C TYR A 181 -6.27 5.20 18.37
N PHE A 182 -6.32 6.45 18.79
CA PHE A 182 -7.56 7.21 18.99
C PHE A 182 -7.57 8.39 18.04
N ILE A 183 -8.63 8.52 17.24
CA ILE A 183 -8.89 9.71 16.42
C ILE A 183 -9.75 10.65 17.26
N THR A 184 -9.35 11.91 17.38
CA THR A 184 -10.17 12.95 18.02
C THR A 184 -10.78 13.84 16.93
N GLY A 185 -12.09 13.70 16.69
CA GLY A 185 -12.80 14.50 15.69
C GLY A 185 -13.22 15.90 16.15
N ASP A 186 -12.77 16.35 17.33
CA ASP A 186 -13.23 17.58 17.98
C ASP A 186 -12.19 18.71 18.00
N ASP A 187 -11.00 18.51 17.41
CA ASP A 187 -10.03 19.60 17.24
C ASP A 187 -10.27 20.30 15.89
N PRO A 188 -10.75 21.56 15.88
CA PRO A 188 -11.00 22.28 14.63
C PRO A 188 -9.71 22.65 13.88
N GLU A 189 -8.54 22.63 14.53
CA GLU A 189 -7.24 22.91 13.91
C GLU A 189 -6.54 21.63 13.41
N ASP A 190 -6.84 20.47 13.99
CA ASP A 190 -6.38 19.16 13.50
C ASP A 190 -7.47 18.08 13.66
N PRO A 191 -8.49 18.07 12.78
CA PRO A 191 -9.60 17.10 12.86
C PRO A 191 -9.17 15.64 12.64
N TRP A 192 -7.89 15.45 12.29
CA TRP A 192 -7.25 14.15 12.07
C TRP A 192 -6.15 13.85 13.09
N GLY A 193 -6.13 14.56 14.21
CA GLY A 193 -5.22 14.29 15.32
C GLY A 193 -5.35 12.84 15.82
N LEU A 194 -4.22 12.14 15.82
CA LEU A 194 -4.08 10.78 16.33
C LEU A 194 -3.39 10.81 17.67
N TRP A 195 -3.94 10.08 18.62
CA TRP A 195 -3.31 9.89 19.93
C TRP A 195 -2.87 8.43 20.10
N ARG A 196 -1.61 8.24 20.49
CA ARG A 196 -1.04 6.93 20.85
C ARG A 196 -0.62 6.94 22.32
N LEU A 197 -0.85 5.84 23.01
CA LEU A 197 -0.23 5.58 24.30
C LEU A 197 1.13 4.90 24.06
N ASP A 198 2.22 5.46 24.58
CA ASP A 198 3.53 4.81 24.51
C ASP A 198 3.71 3.74 25.60
N ALA A 199 4.88 3.07 25.58
CA ALA A 199 5.20 1.98 26.52
C ALA A 199 5.26 2.45 27.98
N ASP A 200 5.47 3.75 28.21
CA ASP A 200 5.53 4.38 29.52
C ASP A 200 4.15 4.93 29.96
N GLY A 201 3.11 4.65 29.17
CA GLY A 201 1.74 5.09 29.45
C GLY A 201 1.50 6.58 29.20
N GLN A 202 2.38 7.25 28.45
CA GLN A 202 2.20 8.66 28.09
C GLN A 202 1.45 8.79 26.76
N TRP A 203 0.58 9.80 26.71
CA TRP A 203 -0.15 10.15 25.50
C TRP A 203 0.72 11.00 24.57
N GLN A 204 0.86 10.55 23.32
CA GLN A 204 1.55 11.27 22.26
C GLN A 204 0.53 11.65 21.17
N HIS A 205 0.57 12.92 20.75
CA HIS A 205 -0.24 13.44 19.66
C HIS A 205 0.55 13.37 18.35
N PHE A 206 -0.12 12.98 17.27
CA PHE A 206 0.41 12.95 15.93
C PHE A 206 -0.60 13.55 14.99
N SER A 207 -0.18 14.47 14.12
CA SER A 207 -1.06 14.87 13.02
C SER A 207 -1.09 13.75 11.97
N ALA A 208 -2.28 13.24 11.65
CA ALA A 208 -2.41 12.26 10.57
C ALA A 208 -1.93 12.82 9.22
N LEU A 209 -2.06 14.13 9.02
CA LEU A 209 -1.62 14.80 7.79
C LEU A 209 -0.09 14.76 7.64
N GLU A 210 0.66 14.96 8.73
CA GLU A 210 2.13 14.86 8.72
C GLU A 210 2.63 13.44 8.43
N TRP A 211 1.82 12.43 8.75
CA TRP A 211 2.13 11.02 8.54
C TRP A 211 1.58 10.47 7.22
N GLY A 212 0.91 11.28 6.40
CA GLY A 212 0.23 10.83 5.19
C GLY A 212 -0.87 9.78 5.47
N TRP A 213 -1.44 9.81 6.67
CA TRP A 213 -2.49 8.92 7.14
C TRP A 213 -3.85 9.40 6.64
N PHE A 214 -4.52 8.57 5.83
CA PHE A 214 -5.90 8.83 5.38
C PHE A 214 -6.79 7.61 5.69
N PRO A 215 -7.98 7.79 6.29
CA PRO A 215 -8.96 6.73 6.56
C PRO A 215 -9.44 5.96 5.31
N GLU A 216 -9.13 6.48 4.13
CA GLU A 216 -9.55 5.95 2.84
C GLU A 216 -8.84 4.64 2.41
N PHE A 217 -7.85 4.14 3.17
CA PHE A 217 -6.96 3.07 2.67
C PHE A 217 -6.93 1.77 3.50
N TRP A 218 -7.93 1.52 4.34
CA TRP A 218 -7.95 0.37 5.24
C TRP A 218 -8.79 -0.79 4.67
N GLY A 219 -8.28 -2.02 4.77
CA GLY A 219 -9.02 -3.27 4.58
C GLY A 219 -9.63 -3.76 5.91
N ASP A 220 -10.41 -4.84 5.85
CA ASP A 220 -11.27 -5.35 6.94
C ASP A 220 -10.57 -5.73 8.27
N ASP A 221 -9.23 -5.73 8.33
CA ASP A 221 -8.44 -6.27 9.45
C ASP A 221 -8.03 -5.24 10.53
N PHE A 222 -8.58 -4.03 10.52
CA PHE A 222 -8.21 -2.98 11.49
C PHE A 222 -9.35 -2.57 12.42
N THR A 223 -9.07 -2.58 13.72
CA THR A 223 -9.94 -2.04 14.77
C THR A 223 -9.46 -0.64 15.16
N VAL A 224 -10.10 0.41 14.62
CA VAL A 224 -9.90 1.79 15.08
C VAL A 224 -10.86 2.07 16.24
N VAL A 225 -10.32 2.42 17.41
CA VAL A 225 -11.14 2.86 18.56
C VAL A 225 -11.23 4.38 18.51
N LEU A 226 -12.29 4.91 17.90
CA LEU A 226 -12.61 6.33 17.97
C LEU A 226 -12.94 6.68 19.43
N GLY A 227 -12.24 7.67 20.00
CA GLY A 227 -12.50 8.19 21.34
C GLY A 227 -13.16 9.56 21.23
N VAL A 228 -14.39 9.72 21.71
CA VAL A 228 -14.98 11.05 21.87
C VAL A 228 -14.36 11.69 23.11
N LYS A 229 -13.77 12.88 22.97
CA LYS A 229 -13.32 13.67 24.11
C LYS A 229 -14.56 14.14 24.85
N LEU A 230 -14.82 13.60 26.04
CA LEU A 230 -15.87 14.14 26.91
C LEU A 230 -15.42 15.54 27.36
N GLU A 231 -15.95 16.57 26.72
CA GLU A 231 -15.73 17.94 27.13
C GLU A 231 -16.25 18.14 28.57
N ASN A 232 -15.40 18.79 29.38
CA ASN A 232 -15.65 19.25 30.75
C ASN A 232 -15.66 18.19 31.87
N SER A 233 -14.50 17.60 32.16
CA SER A 233 -14.20 17.23 33.55
C SER A 233 -12.71 17.38 33.88
N PRO A 234 -12.32 18.33 34.76
CA PRO A 234 -10.95 18.45 35.26
C PRO A 234 -10.63 17.42 36.36
N GLN A 235 -11.42 16.34 36.49
CA GLN A 235 -11.15 15.27 37.45
C GLN A 235 -10.89 13.96 36.72
N LYS A 236 -9.82 13.26 37.15
CA LYS A 236 -9.60 11.83 36.86
C LYS A 236 -10.96 11.10 36.87
N PRO A 237 -11.28 10.28 35.86
CA PRO A 237 -12.53 9.53 35.87
C PRO A 237 -12.56 8.63 37.12
N ALA A 238 -13.35 9.06 38.10
CA ALA A 238 -13.72 8.25 39.24
C ALA A 238 -14.71 7.20 38.77
N ALA A 239 -14.45 5.95 39.16
CA ALA A 239 -15.14 4.73 38.74
C ALA A 239 -14.94 4.37 37.27
N ALA A 240 -13.95 3.50 37.03
CA ALA A 240 -13.88 2.70 35.82
C ALA A 240 -15.19 1.90 35.68
N LYS A 241 -16.09 2.35 34.80
CA LYS A 241 -17.00 1.42 34.14
C LYS A 241 -16.14 0.33 33.53
N ASN A 242 -16.59 -0.92 33.62
CA ASN A 242 -15.85 -2.05 33.09
C ASN A 242 -15.56 -1.77 31.60
N MET A 243 -14.29 -1.88 31.19
CA MET A 243 -13.83 -1.49 29.84
C MET A 243 -14.71 -2.11 28.75
N THR A 244 -15.20 -3.33 28.98
CA THR A 244 -16.10 -4.09 28.12
C THR A 244 -17.46 -3.44 27.89
N GLU A 245 -18.04 -2.77 28.90
CA GLU A 245 -19.32 -2.06 28.74
C GLU A 245 -19.14 -0.76 27.95
N ILE A 246 -18.03 -0.05 28.17
CA ILE A 246 -17.66 1.12 27.37
C ILE A 246 -17.46 0.68 25.92
N GLU A 247 -16.70 -0.39 25.67
CA GLU A 247 -16.44 -0.95 24.34
C GLU A 247 -17.76 -1.37 23.64
N ALA A 248 -18.68 -2.04 24.34
CA ALA A 248 -19.95 -2.50 23.76
C ALA A 248 -20.97 -1.38 23.49
N GLU A 249 -20.97 -0.33 24.30
CA GLU A 249 -21.80 0.87 24.05
C GLU A 249 -21.20 1.72 22.91
N HIS A 250 -19.87 1.79 22.84
CA HIS A 250 -19.16 2.56 21.82
C HIS A 250 -19.22 1.89 20.45
N ALA A 251 -19.11 0.56 20.37
CA ALA A 251 -19.32 -0.21 19.15
C ALA A 251 -20.72 0.04 18.57
N ARG A 252 -21.77 0.02 19.42
CA ARG A 252 -23.15 0.31 18.99
C ARG A 252 -23.32 1.74 18.47
N LYS A 253 -22.66 2.73 19.09
CA LYS A 253 -22.70 4.13 18.65
C LYS A 253 -21.89 4.35 17.37
N LEU A 254 -20.78 3.64 17.19
CA LEU A 254 -19.96 3.67 15.98
C LEU A 254 -20.68 3.04 14.81
N GLU A 255 -21.34 1.91 15.01
CA GLU A 255 -22.14 1.25 13.98
C GLU A 255 -23.30 2.16 13.53
N ALA A 256 -24.00 2.80 14.48
CA ALA A 256 -25.04 3.78 14.17
C ALA A 256 -24.53 5.05 13.45
N LYS A 257 -23.29 5.50 13.71
CA LYS A 257 -22.70 6.68 13.04
C LYS A 257 -22.01 6.37 11.72
N ARG A 258 -21.46 5.15 11.57
CA ARG A 258 -20.81 4.66 10.35
C ARG A 258 -21.78 4.63 9.18
N ASP A 259 -23.02 4.20 9.42
CA ASP A 259 -24.07 4.17 8.41
C ASP A 259 -24.52 5.58 7.98
N ILE A 260 -24.41 6.58 8.86
CA ILE A 260 -24.75 7.97 8.58
C ILE A 260 -23.63 8.68 7.80
N TRP A 261 -22.36 8.41 8.13
CA TRP A 261 -21.24 9.16 7.54
C TRP A 261 -20.88 8.70 6.11
N ILE A 262 -21.08 7.41 5.82
CA ILE A 262 -20.81 6.78 4.53
C ILE A 262 -21.95 7.05 3.51
N ALA A 263 -23.17 7.31 3.97
CA ALA A 263 -24.33 7.47 3.10
C ALA A 263 -24.41 8.85 2.38
N ASP A 264 -23.87 9.92 2.97
CA ASP A 264 -24.28 11.29 2.59
C ASP A 264 -23.25 12.10 1.77
N HIS A 265 -22.05 11.58 1.47
CA HIS A 265 -20.99 12.39 0.85
C HIS A 265 -20.64 11.95 -0.57
N TRP A 266 -21.49 12.32 -1.53
CA TRP A 266 -21.14 12.28 -2.94
C TRP A 266 -20.13 13.40 -3.27
N LEU A 267 -19.08 13.05 -4.02
CA LEU A 267 -18.19 14.00 -4.68
C LEU A 267 -18.64 14.20 -6.12
N TYR A 268 -18.50 15.42 -6.67
CA TYR A 268 -18.99 15.78 -8.00
C TYR A 268 -17.89 16.36 -8.90
N TRP A 269 -17.99 16.06 -10.19
CA TRP A 269 -17.12 16.60 -11.23
C TRP A 269 -17.91 16.93 -12.50
N LEU A 270 -17.49 17.98 -13.19
CA LEU A 270 -17.87 18.26 -14.57
C LEU A 270 -16.86 17.59 -15.51
N TYR A 271 -17.31 17.06 -16.64
CA TYR A 271 -16.42 16.46 -17.63
C TYR A 271 -16.79 16.86 -19.07
N ASP A 272 -15.77 16.93 -19.92
CA ASP A 272 -15.89 17.01 -21.39
C ASP A 272 -15.50 15.65 -22.01
N ASP A 273 -16.37 15.08 -22.86
CA ASP A 273 -16.17 13.78 -23.51
C ASP A 273 -15.17 13.85 -24.67
N LYS A 274 -14.87 15.05 -25.17
CA LYS A 274 -13.91 15.26 -26.27
C LYS A 274 -12.49 15.50 -25.78
N HIS A 275 -12.26 15.54 -24.46
CA HIS A 275 -10.95 15.82 -23.87
C HIS A 275 -10.34 17.14 -24.39
N ALA A 276 -11.16 18.09 -24.81
CA ALA A 276 -10.73 19.32 -25.46
C ALA A 276 -10.76 20.47 -24.46
N ASN A 277 -9.58 21.01 -24.13
CA ASN A 277 -9.46 22.14 -23.22
C ASN A 277 -10.32 23.33 -23.70
N GLY A 278 -11.34 23.69 -22.91
CA GLY A 278 -12.15 24.91 -23.11
C GLY A 278 -13.51 24.70 -23.78
N GLU A 279 -13.90 23.46 -24.11
CA GLU A 279 -15.29 23.16 -24.49
C GLU A 279 -16.20 23.09 -23.25
N PRO A 280 -17.49 23.42 -23.38
CA PRO A 280 -18.43 23.31 -22.26
C PRO A 280 -18.57 21.84 -21.81
N PRO A 281 -18.76 21.60 -20.51
CA PRO A 281 -18.92 20.24 -20.00
C PRO A 281 -20.13 19.58 -20.65
N VAL A 282 -20.05 18.27 -20.89
CA VAL A 282 -21.14 17.50 -21.51
C VAL A 282 -21.92 16.66 -20.49
N GLY A 283 -21.47 16.62 -19.24
CA GLY A 283 -22.19 15.96 -18.16
C GLY A 283 -21.55 16.13 -16.78
N VAL A 284 -22.18 15.46 -15.81
CA VAL A 284 -21.77 15.45 -14.41
C VAL A 284 -21.46 14.02 -13.98
N ALA A 285 -20.32 13.83 -13.33
CA ALA A 285 -19.95 12.58 -12.68
C ALA A 285 -20.11 12.74 -11.16
N ARG A 286 -20.52 11.66 -10.48
CA ARG A 286 -20.48 11.59 -9.02
C ARG A 286 -19.89 10.28 -8.53
N ARG A 287 -19.19 10.35 -7.40
CA ARG A 287 -18.57 9.21 -6.73
C ARG A 287 -18.97 9.18 -5.27
N ARG A 288 -19.38 8.02 -4.79
CA ARG A 288 -19.48 7.74 -3.35
C ARG A 288 -18.71 6.48 -3.02
N ARG A 289 -18.30 6.35 -1.78
CA ARG A 289 -17.77 5.11 -1.25
C ARG A 289 -18.81 4.48 -0.35
N ASP A 290 -19.10 3.20 -0.53
CA ASP A 290 -19.78 2.42 0.50
C ASP A 290 -18.78 1.56 1.29
N THR A 291 -19.26 0.76 2.24
CA THR A 291 -18.39 -0.06 3.09
C THR A 291 -17.57 -1.11 2.32
N ARG A 292 -17.87 -1.39 1.05
CA ARG A 292 -17.30 -2.51 0.28
C ARG A 292 -16.75 -2.12 -1.09
N SER A 293 -17.14 -0.97 -1.64
CA SER A 293 -16.81 -0.55 -3.00
C SER A 293 -16.93 0.95 -3.20
N TRP A 294 -16.29 1.43 -4.26
CA TRP A 294 -16.60 2.72 -4.86
C TRP A 294 -17.81 2.57 -5.80
N HIS A 295 -18.68 3.57 -5.80
CA HIS A 295 -19.81 3.68 -6.72
C HIS A 295 -19.65 4.95 -7.52
N ASP A 296 -19.60 4.74 -8.83
CA ASP A 296 -19.32 5.75 -9.82
C ASP A 296 -20.50 5.88 -10.76
N GLU A 297 -21.03 7.09 -10.88
CA GLU A 297 -22.23 7.36 -11.67
C GLU A 297 -22.02 8.56 -12.59
N LEU A 298 -22.56 8.46 -13.81
CA LEU A 298 -22.63 9.57 -14.74
C LEU A 298 -24.07 10.00 -14.99
N PHE A 299 -24.23 11.31 -15.17
CA PHE A 299 -25.48 11.90 -15.63
C PHE A 299 -25.35 12.36 -17.08
N PHE A 300 -26.12 11.74 -17.97
CA PHE A 300 -26.16 12.08 -19.40
C PHE A 300 -27.61 12.14 -19.92
N GLY A 301 -28.21 13.34 -19.87
CA GLY A 301 -29.37 13.76 -20.67
C GLY A 301 -30.71 13.04 -20.56
N LYS A 302 -30.79 11.86 -19.94
CA LYS A 302 -32.02 11.06 -19.83
C LYS A 302 -32.66 11.07 -18.44
N GLY A 303 -32.25 11.99 -17.57
CA GLY A 303 -32.85 12.12 -16.24
C GLY A 303 -32.47 11.03 -15.24
N THR A 304 -31.48 10.19 -15.54
CA THR A 304 -31.08 9.07 -14.69
C THR A 304 -29.57 9.01 -14.53
N TRP A 305 -29.11 8.85 -13.29
CA TRP A 305 -27.75 8.42 -13.01
C TRP A 305 -27.51 7.01 -13.54
N ARG A 306 -26.41 6.79 -14.25
CA ARG A 306 -26.01 5.46 -14.71
C ARG A 306 -24.71 5.06 -14.02
N GLY A 307 -24.76 3.95 -13.29
CA GLY A 307 -23.59 3.36 -12.66
C GLY A 307 -22.65 2.70 -13.66
N ASP A 308 -21.37 2.66 -13.27
CA ASP A 308 -20.35 1.75 -13.82
C ASP A 308 -20.10 1.91 -15.33
N THR A 309 -19.91 3.16 -15.77
CA THR A 309 -19.43 3.42 -17.13
C THR A 309 -17.91 3.34 -17.16
N ASP A 310 -17.35 2.74 -18.22
CA ASP A 310 -15.90 2.66 -18.44
C ASP A 310 -15.21 4.03 -18.38
N LEU A 311 -15.96 5.10 -18.66
CA LEU A 311 -15.49 6.47 -18.51
C LEU A 311 -14.96 6.69 -17.09
N VAL A 312 -15.73 6.37 -16.04
CA VAL A 312 -15.30 6.64 -14.66
C VAL A 312 -14.17 5.69 -14.22
N ARG A 313 -14.18 4.43 -14.70
CA ARG A 313 -13.08 3.48 -14.46
C ARG A 313 -11.75 3.91 -15.09
N ARG A 314 -11.78 4.67 -16.19
CA ARG A 314 -10.58 5.24 -16.82
C ARG A 314 -9.96 6.38 -16.00
N PHE A 315 -10.61 6.83 -14.93
CA PHE A 315 -10.13 7.92 -14.07
C PHE A 315 -9.91 7.43 -12.61
N PRO A 316 -8.99 6.48 -12.37
CA PRO A 316 -8.78 5.92 -11.03
C PRO A 316 -8.19 6.92 -10.04
N ASP A 317 -7.57 8.02 -10.50
CA ASP A 317 -6.87 8.99 -9.65
C ASP A 317 -7.29 10.43 -10.01
N TYR A 318 -8.41 10.91 -9.43
CA TYR A 318 -8.94 12.28 -9.60
C TYR A 318 -8.14 13.31 -8.77
N ARG A 319 -6.83 13.38 -8.98
CA ARG A 319 -6.08 14.55 -8.51
C ARG A 319 -6.52 15.75 -9.35
N GLU A 320 -6.68 16.89 -8.69
CA GLU A 320 -7.21 18.15 -9.24
C GLU A 320 -6.44 18.70 -10.46
N ASN A 321 -5.39 18.01 -10.95
CA ASN A 321 -4.54 18.44 -12.06
C ASN A 321 -4.16 17.33 -13.06
N THR A 322 -4.63 16.08 -12.93
CA THR A 322 -4.24 15.01 -13.87
C THR A 322 -5.01 15.09 -15.19
N TYR A 323 -6.22 15.65 -15.17
CA TYR A 323 -7.12 15.72 -16.33
C TYR A 323 -7.65 17.15 -16.47
N PRO A 324 -7.08 17.98 -17.36
CA PRO A 324 -7.46 19.40 -17.49
C PRO A 324 -8.90 19.61 -17.99
N TRP A 325 -9.58 18.55 -18.44
CA TRP A 325 -10.97 18.55 -18.88
C TRP A 325 -11.95 18.02 -17.80
N ILE A 326 -11.49 17.87 -16.55
CA ILE A 326 -12.33 17.48 -15.42
C ILE A 326 -12.21 18.54 -14.32
N GLU A 327 -13.33 19.14 -13.95
CA GLU A 327 -13.38 20.16 -12.90
C GLU A 327 -14.16 19.62 -11.71
N LYS A 328 -13.52 19.58 -10.53
CA LYS A 328 -14.18 19.23 -9.28
C LYS A 328 -15.09 20.38 -8.88
N VAL A 329 -16.35 20.06 -8.59
CA VAL A 329 -17.37 21.04 -8.23
C VAL A 329 -18.06 20.63 -6.94
N ASP A 330 -18.61 21.62 -6.24
CA ASP A 330 -19.52 21.32 -5.14
C ASP A 330 -20.88 20.82 -5.68
N ARG A 331 -21.73 20.39 -4.75
CA ARG A 331 -23.07 19.90 -5.08
C ARG A 331 -23.95 20.93 -5.77
N VAL A 332 -23.86 22.20 -5.36
CA VAL A 332 -24.73 23.27 -5.89
C VAL A 332 -24.35 23.55 -7.34
N ALA A 333 -23.05 23.64 -7.64
CA ALA A 333 -22.52 23.78 -8.98
C ALA A 333 -22.83 22.55 -9.86
N ALA A 334 -22.79 21.34 -9.31
CA ALA A 334 -23.20 20.13 -10.02
C ALA A 334 -24.70 20.15 -10.40
N GLU A 335 -25.58 20.57 -9.47
CA GLU A 335 -27.02 20.72 -9.73
C GLU A 335 -27.30 21.79 -10.78
N GLN A 336 -26.59 22.92 -10.72
CA GLN A 336 -26.68 23.99 -11.71
C GLN A 336 -26.24 23.50 -13.10
N ALA A 337 -25.13 22.76 -13.17
CA ALA A 337 -24.67 22.19 -14.44
C ALA A 337 -25.69 21.21 -15.04
N ILE A 338 -26.35 20.38 -14.21
CA ILE A 338 -27.42 19.49 -14.68
C ILE A 338 -28.61 20.32 -15.24
N ALA A 339 -28.97 21.41 -14.58
CA ALA A 339 -30.02 22.30 -15.01
C ALA A 339 -29.69 22.99 -16.35
N GLU A 340 -28.45 23.45 -16.52
CA GLU A 340 -28.00 24.12 -17.75
C GLU A 340 -27.86 23.15 -18.92
N LEU A 341 -27.26 21.98 -18.69
CA LEU A 341 -26.98 21.00 -19.75
C LEU A 341 -28.22 20.24 -20.19
N PHE A 342 -29.14 19.95 -19.26
CA PHE A 342 -30.24 19.02 -19.51
C PHE A 342 -31.63 19.59 -19.20
N GLY A 343 -31.72 20.81 -18.66
CA GLY A 343 -33.00 21.42 -18.29
C GLY A 343 -33.70 20.73 -17.12
N LEU A 344 -32.94 20.08 -16.22
CA LEU A 344 -33.46 19.29 -15.10
C LEU A 344 -33.03 19.87 -13.76
N THR A 345 -33.93 19.87 -12.78
CA THR A 345 -33.68 20.36 -11.41
C THR A 345 -34.21 19.36 -10.38
N GLY A 346 -33.65 19.37 -9.17
CA GLY A 346 -33.95 18.41 -8.11
C GLY A 346 -33.38 17.02 -8.39
N VAL A 347 -32.31 16.92 -9.19
CA VAL A 347 -31.74 15.63 -9.63
C VAL A 347 -30.78 15.07 -8.59
N ILE A 348 -30.06 15.93 -7.88
CA ILE A 348 -29.17 15.53 -6.79
C ILE A 348 -29.95 15.49 -5.47
N GLU A 349 -30.06 14.27 -4.92
CA GLU A 349 -30.74 13.98 -3.65
C GLU A 349 -30.20 14.85 -2.47
N PRO A 350 -31.09 15.32 -1.55
CA PRO A 350 -30.81 16.11 -0.34
C PRO A 350 -29.61 15.68 0.49
#